data_AF-A0A0Q8NFK1-F1
#
_entry.id   AF-A0A0Q8NFK1-F1
#
_cell.length_a   1.000
_cell.length_b   1.000
_cell.length_c   1.000
_cell.angle_alpha   90.00
_cell.angle_beta   90.00
_cell.angle_gamma   90.00
#
_symmetry.space_group_name_H-M   'P 1'
#
loop_
_entity.id
_entity.type
_entity.pdbx_description
1 polymer ?
#
loop_
_entity_poly.entity_id
_entity_poly.type
_entity_poly.pdbx_seq_one_letter_code
_entity_poly.pdbx_strand_id
1 'polypeptide(L)'
;MKQIKALYKYILSFRKDNWEFEDYPLEIWENPNSEQEELKFGASFTNWSLFVSHGESKKLAIANLKKQLEDYKSNNVEIPRPGKKTPIQFSDTTEIDKYESIAVDFFEKIIGISYYSCFISDYSSVLEFDLEEEETIAKIKTEYNIEPNEDLIFAEIFKQIEEARI
;
A
#
# COMPACT_ATOMS: atom_id res chain seq x y z
N MET A 1 23.83 -8.14 9.16
CA MET A 1 23.90 -9.29 8.22
C MET A 1 23.09 -9.09 6.95
N LYS A 2 21.78 -8.75 7.04
CA LYS A 2 20.90 -8.56 5.88
C LYS A 2 21.45 -7.64 4.79
N GLN A 3 21.93 -6.45 5.19
CA GLN A 3 22.51 -5.48 4.24
C GLN A 3 23.79 -5.95 3.56
N ILE A 4 24.61 -6.76 4.23
CA ILE A 4 25.81 -7.36 3.63
C ILE A 4 25.40 -8.37 2.56
N LYS A 5 24.41 -9.21 2.84
CA LYS A 5 23.83 -10.16 1.87
C LYS A 5 23.25 -9.41 0.67
N ALA A 6 22.51 -8.32 0.89
CA ALA A 6 21.96 -7.50 -0.18
C ALA A 6 23.05 -6.86 -1.06
N LEU A 7 24.09 -6.27 -0.45
CA LEU A 7 25.23 -5.70 -1.19
C LEU A 7 25.96 -6.77 -2.01
N TYR A 8 26.19 -7.95 -1.45
CA TYR A 8 26.79 -9.08 -2.16
C TYR A 8 25.95 -9.50 -3.37
N LYS A 9 24.63 -9.68 -3.19
CA LYS A 9 23.71 -10.02 -4.29
C LYS A 9 23.66 -8.91 -5.35
N TYR A 10 23.71 -7.65 -4.93
CA TYR A 10 23.80 -6.52 -5.83
C TYR A 10 25.05 -6.54 -6.70
N ILE A 11 26.23 -6.77 -6.12
CA ILE A 11 27.48 -6.88 -6.89
C ILE A 11 27.41 -8.07 -7.87
N LEU A 12 26.91 -9.23 -7.42
CA LEU A 12 26.79 -10.40 -8.29
C LEU A 12 25.82 -10.23 -9.44
N SER A 13 24.76 -9.44 -9.25
CA SER A 13 23.75 -9.23 -10.27
C SER A 13 24.31 -8.64 -11.57
N PHE A 14 25.45 -7.93 -11.54
CA PHE A 14 26.08 -7.38 -12.74
C PHE A 14 26.71 -8.44 -13.66
N ARG A 15 26.77 -9.70 -13.21
CA ARG A 15 27.27 -10.84 -13.99
C ARG A 15 26.17 -11.56 -14.78
N LYS A 16 24.91 -11.14 -14.65
CA LYS A 16 23.74 -11.76 -15.29
C LYS A 16 22.77 -10.67 -15.73
N ASP A 17 22.13 -10.88 -16.87
CA ASP A 17 21.06 -9.99 -17.35
C ASP A 17 19.66 -10.49 -16.98
N ASN A 18 19.51 -11.81 -16.76
CA ASN A 18 18.28 -12.42 -16.26
C ASN A 18 18.50 -12.92 -14.82
N TRP A 19 17.68 -12.44 -13.89
CA TRP A 19 17.78 -12.78 -12.47
C TRP A 19 16.67 -13.72 -12.02
N GLU A 20 17.08 -14.83 -11.42
CA GLU A 20 16.18 -15.82 -10.83
C GLU A 20 15.84 -15.44 -9.38
N PHE A 21 14.85 -16.11 -8.80
CA PHE A 21 14.41 -15.89 -7.42
C PHE A 21 15.59 -15.92 -6.43
N GLU A 22 16.53 -16.85 -6.60
CA GLU A 22 17.68 -17.06 -5.73
C GLU A 22 18.75 -15.97 -5.87
N ASP A 23 18.70 -15.17 -6.94
CA ASP A 23 19.60 -14.02 -7.11
C ASP A 23 19.23 -12.87 -6.16
N TYR A 24 17.99 -12.82 -5.68
CA TYR A 24 17.52 -11.80 -4.73
C TYR A 24 17.89 -12.11 -3.27
N PRO A 25 18.15 -11.09 -2.44
CA PRO A 25 18.51 -11.28 -1.03
C PRO A 25 17.27 -11.61 -0.17
N LEU A 26 16.85 -12.89 -0.22
CA LEU A 26 15.72 -13.43 0.53
C LEU A 26 15.91 -13.34 2.04
N GLU A 27 14.88 -12.89 2.75
CA GLU A 27 14.74 -12.93 4.19
C GLU A 27 13.48 -13.72 4.54
N ILE A 28 13.54 -14.50 5.62
CA ILE A 28 12.41 -15.29 6.12
C ILE A 28 12.34 -15.08 7.62
N TRP A 29 11.14 -14.92 8.15
CA TRP A 29 10.90 -14.80 9.58
C TRP A 29 9.64 -15.55 10.00
N GLU A 30 9.50 -15.69 11.31
CA GLU A 30 8.30 -16.17 11.98
C GLU A 30 7.76 -15.02 12.81
N ASN A 31 6.45 -14.79 12.73
CA ASN A 31 5.74 -13.82 13.55
C ASN A 31 5.09 -14.57 14.72
N PRO A 32 5.71 -14.58 15.92
CA PRO A 32 5.17 -15.31 17.07
C PRO A 32 3.87 -14.71 17.62
N ASN A 33 3.55 -13.47 17.22
CA ASN A 33 2.36 -12.75 17.67
C ASN A 33 1.21 -12.83 16.65
N SER A 34 1.35 -13.65 15.60
CA SER A 34 0.30 -13.78 14.60
C SER A 34 -0.85 -14.61 15.14
N GLU A 35 -2.02 -13.99 15.28
CA GLU A 35 -3.27 -14.70 15.62
C GLU A 35 -3.86 -15.44 14.40
N GLN A 36 -3.43 -15.07 13.20
CA GLN A 36 -3.83 -15.70 11.94
C GLN A 36 -2.71 -16.64 11.46
N GLU A 37 -3.03 -17.92 11.25
CA GLU A 37 -2.04 -18.91 10.78
C GLU A 37 -1.45 -18.52 9.42
N GLU A 38 -2.23 -17.91 8.53
CA GLU A 38 -1.79 -17.46 7.20
C GLU A 38 -0.68 -16.39 7.25
N LEU A 39 -0.58 -15.64 8.37
CA LEU A 39 0.40 -14.56 8.58
C LEU A 39 1.59 -14.99 9.46
N LYS A 40 1.66 -16.27 9.86
CA LYS A 40 2.63 -16.78 10.83
C LYS A 40 4.06 -16.78 10.34
N PHE A 41 4.29 -17.05 9.07
CA PHE A 41 5.61 -16.95 8.45
C PHE A 41 5.61 -15.90 7.36
N GLY A 42 6.68 -15.13 7.28
CA GLY A 42 6.88 -14.12 6.26
C GLY A 42 8.14 -14.36 5.45
N ALA A 43 8.10 -13.95 4.18
CA ALA A 43 9.25 -13.92 3.29
C ALA A 43 9.30 -12.58 2.54
N SER A 44 10.50 -12.06 2.34
CA SER A 44 10.70 -10.80 1.60
C SER A 44 12.07 -10.70 0.96
N PHE A 45 12.26 -9.71 0.09
CA PHE A 45 13.58 -9.34 -0.41
C PHE A 45 14.12 -8.13 0.33
N THR A 46 15.36 -8.23 0.83
CA THR A 46 16.04 -7.09 1.45
C THR A 46 16.13 -5.94 0.44
N ASN A 47 15.78 -4.74 0.90
CA ASN A 47 15.75 -3.48 0.15
C ASN A 47 14.59 -3.33 -0.85
N TRP A 48 13.64 -4.28 -0.89
CA TRP A 48 12.39 -4.18 -1.66
C TRP A 48 11.18 -4.22 -0.73
N SER A 49 10.81 -3.06 -0.20
CA SER A 49 9.80 -2.94 0.88
C SER A 49 8.40 -3.43 0.50
N LEU A 50 8.01 -3.34 -0.76
CA LEU A 50 6.69 -3.77 -1.25
C LEU A 50 6.63 -5.26 -1.61
N PHE A 51 7.77 -5.97 -1.52
CA PHE A 51 7.90 -7.37 -1.90
C PHE A 51 7.94 -8.25 -0.65
N VAL A 52 6.75 -8.49 -0.10
CA VAL A 52 6.52 -9.27 1.12
C VAL A 52 5.37 -10.22 0.88
N SER A 53 5.54 -11.47 1.29
CA SER A 53 4.49 -12.48 1.29
C SER A 53 4.44 -13.22 2.63
N HIS A 54 3.30 -13.85 2.88
CA HIS A 54 3.07 -14.65 4.08
C HIS A 54 2.62 -16.07 3.76
N GLY A 55 2.63 -16.94 4.76
CA GLY A 55 1.99 -18.25 4.73
C GLY A 55 2.04 -18.97 6.06
N GLU A 56 1.24 -20.04 6.17
CA GLU A 56 1.20 -20.94 7.35
C GLU A 56 2.51 -21.71 7.60
N SER A 57 3.43 -21.69 6.64
CA SER A 57 4.76 -22.28 6.76
C SER A 57 5.81 -21.43 6.02
N LYS A 58 7.08 -21.56 6.42
CA LYS A 58 8.21 -20.94 5.70
C LYS A 58 8.21 -21.30 4.21
N LYS A 59 7.89 -22.56 3.89
CA LYS A 59 7.84 -23.05 2.50
C LYS A 59 6.74 -22.34 1.71
N LEU A 60 5.55 -22.18 2.31
CA LEU A 60 4.43 -21.50 1.65
C LEU A 60 4.71 -20.01 1.48
N ALA A 61 5.25 -19.33 2.49
CA ALA A 61 5.64 -17.92 2.37
C ALA A 61 6.62 -17.69 1.21
N ILE A 62 7.66 -18.54 1.09
CA ILE A 62 8.62 -18.47 -0.03
C ILE A 62 7.94 -18.75 -1.38
N ALA A 63 7.06 -19.75 -1.46
CA ALA A 63 6.33 -20.07 -2.68
C ALA A 63 5.44 -18.90 -3.14
N ASN A 64 4.76 -18.25 -2.20
CA ASN A 64 3.96 -17.06 -2.46
C ASN A 64 4.82 -15.88 -2.93
N LEU A 65 6.01 -15.66 -2.31
CA LEU A 65 6.94 -14.61 -2.76
C LEU A 65 7.45 -14.88 -4.17
N LYS A 66 7.72 -16.15 -4.48
CA LYS A 66 8.17 -16.56 -5.81
C LYS A 66 7.10 -16.32 -6.86
N LYS A 67 5.84 -16.66 -6.56
CA LYS A 67 4.70 -16.34 -7.44
C LYS A 67 4.59 -14.83 -7.67
N GLN A 68 4.64 -14.04 -6.59
CA GLN A 68 4.60 -12.58 -6.67
C GLN A 68 5.75 -12.01 -7.53
N LEU A 69 6.95 -12.59 -7.47
CA LEU A 69 8.08 -12.18 -8.30
C LEU A 69 7.82 -12.45 -9.78
N GLU A 70 7.32 -13.63 -10.13
CA GLU A 70 7.00 -13.97 -11.52
C GLU A 70 5.85 -13.12 -12.06
N ASP A 71 4.81 -12.89 -11.26
CA ASP A 71 3.71 -11.98 -11.58
C ASP A 71 4.25 -10.56 -11.82
N TYR A 72 5.15 -10.05 -10.96
CA TYR A 72 5.76 -8.74 -11.16
C TYR A 72 6.61 -8.67 -12.44
N LYS A 73 7.44 -9.68 -12.71
CA LYS A 73 8.28 -9.75 -13.92
C LYS A 73 7.44 -9.77 -15.20
N SER A 74 6.27 -10.42 -15.18
CA SER A 74 5.39 -10.49 -16.35
C SER A 74 4.65 -9.18 -16.63
N ASN A 75 4.44 -8.34 -15.62
CA ASN A 75 3.70 -7.09 -15.72
C ASN A 75 4.58 -5.83 -15.82
N ASN A 76 5.89 -5.95 -15.61
CA ASN A 76 6.81 -4.81 -15.59
C ASN A 76 7.95 -4.98 -16.60
N VAL A 77 8.22 -3.93 -17.37
CA VAL A 77 9.34 -3.91 -18.33
C VAL A 77 10.68 -3.81 -17.61
N GLU A 78 10.73 -3.01 -16.54
CA GLU A 78 11.93 -2.85 -15.72
C GLU A 78 11.82 -3.64 -14.42
N ILE A 79 12.73 -4.60 -14.26
CA ILE A 79 12.85 -5.35 -13.02
C ILE A 79 14.02 -4.73 -12.23
N PRO A 80 13.81 -4.30 -10.97
CA PRO A 80 14.93 -3.77 -10.20
C PRO A 80 16.01 -4.84 -10.03
N ARG A 81 17.25 -4.38 -9.95
CA ARG A 81 18.40 -5.27 -9.80
C ARG A 81 18.40 -5.91 -8.39
N PRO A 82 18.74 -7.20 -8.23
CA PRO A 82 18.85 -7.84 -6.93
C PRO A 82 19.65 -7.02 -5.91
N GLY A 83 19.11 -6.82 -4.70
CA GLY A 83 19.76 -6.07 -3.63
C GLY A 83 19.80 -4.55 -3.80
N LYS A 84 19.39 -4.01 -4.95
CA LYS A 84 19.16 -2.57 -5.14
C LYS A 84 18.03 -2.11 -4.23
N LYS A 85 18.18 -0.95 -3.60
CA LYS A 85 17.10 -0.29 -2.88
C LYS A 85 16.07 0.26 -3.85
N THR A 86 14.83 -0.22 -3.73
CA THR A 86 13.68 0.34 -4.44
C THR A 86 13.06 1.43 -3.57
N PRO A 87 12.86 2.65 -4.09
CA PRO A 87 12.07 3.64 -3.38
C PRO A 87 10.62 3.15 -3.24
N ILE A 88 9.95 3.55 -2.16
CA ILE A 88 8.50 3.42 -2.07
C ILE A 88 7.92 4.44 -3.05
N GLN A 89 7.11 3.98 -3.99
CA GLN A 89 6.30 4.86 -4.83
C GLN A 89 4.97 5.05 -4.11
N PHE A 90 4.68 6.30 -3.78
CA PHE A 90 3.37 6.69 -3.27
C PHE A 90 2.46 6.98 -4.46
N SER A 91 1.16 6.77 -4.28
CA SER A 91 0.14 7.22 -5.23
C SER A 91 0.11 8.74 -5.30
N ASP A 92 -0.40 9.30 -6.39
CA ASP A 92 -0.54 10.75 -6.56
C ASP A 92 -1.51 11.36 -5.52
N THR A 93 -1.25 12.61 -5.14
CA THR A 93 -2.08 13.44 -4.23
C THR A 93 -2.58 14.71 -4.91
N THR A 94 -2.46 14.81 -6.24
CA THR A 94 -2.64 16.08 -6.96
C THR A 94 -4.09 16.55 -6.91
N GLU A 95 -5.05 15.64 -6.93
CA GLU A 95 -6.48 15.99 -6.86
C GLU A 95 -6.91 16.27 -5.41
N ILE A 96 -6.46 15.47 -4.45
CA ILE A 96 -6.84 15.63 -3.05
C ILE A 96 -6.28 16.91 -2.44
N ASP A 97 -5.06 17.29 -2.80
CA ASP A 97 -4.36 18.48 -2.28
C ASP A 97 -5.10 19.79 -2.63
N LYS A 98 -5.92 19.79 -3.71
CA LYS A 98 -6.74 20.96 -4.08
C LYS A 98 -7.80 21.29 -3.04
N TYR A 99 -8.20 20.30 -2.25
CA TYR A 99 -9.31 20.41 -1.30
C TYR A 99 -8.84 20.24 0.16
N GLU A 100 -7.58 20.55 0.47
CA GLU A 100 -6.99 20.36 1.81
C GLU A 100 -7.88 20.91 2.94
N SER A 101 -8.44 22.12 2.76
CA SER A 101 -9.33 22.72 3.77
C SER A 101 -10.62 21.92 4.02
N ILE A 102 -11.19 21.32 2.98
CA ILE A 102 -12.34 20.43 3.09
C ILE A 102 -11.90 19.10 3.71
N ALA A 103 -10.76 18.56 3.28
CA ALA A 103 -10.22 17.31 3.80
C ALA A 103 -10.02 17.37 5.31
N VAL A 104 -9.42 18.45 5.82
CA VAL A 104 -9.21 18.63 7.27
C VAL A 104 -10.53 18.62 8.05
N ASP A 105 -11.53 19.39 7.60
CA ASP A 105 -12.86 19.44 8.23
C ASP A 105 -13.60 18.10 8.13
N PHE A 106 -13.50 17.44 6.97
CA PHE A 106 -14.13 16.13 6.71
C PHE A 106 -13.54 15.03 7.57
N PHE A 107 -12.21 14.96 7.68
CA PHE A 107 -11.56 13.95 8.51
C PHE A 107 -11.88 14.14 9.99
N GLU A 108 -11.97 15.38 10.47
CA GLU A 108 -12.36 15.66 11.86
C GLU A 108 -13.83 15.27 12.11
N LYS A 109 -14.75 15.70 11.25
CA LYS A 109 -16.19 15.52 11.46
C LYS A 109 -16.68 14.11 11.14
N ILE A 110 -16.26 13.55 10.01
CA ILE A 110 -16.78 12.29 9.48
C ILE A 110 -15.95 11.11 9.99
N ILE A 111 -14.65 11.11 9.69
CA ILE A 111 -13.74 9.99 9.97
C ILE A 111 -13.33 9.92 11.46
N GLY A 112 -13.21 11.05 12.13
CA GLY A 112 -12.83 11.13 13.55
C GLY A 112 -11.32 11.03 13.81
N ILE A 113 -10.48 11.29 12.80
CA ILE A 113 -9.02 11.34 12.94
C ILE A 113 -8.46 12.63 12.32
N SER A 114 -7.20 12.94 12.60
CA SER A 114 -6.51 14.06 11.93
C SER A 114 -6.10 13.70 10.51
N TYR A 115 -6.46 14.51 9.53
CA TYR A 115 -6.02 14.35 8.13
C TYR A 115 -4.50 14.20 8.01
N TYR A 116 -3.73 15.01 8.76
CA TYR A 116 -2.27 14.99 8.76
C TYR A 116 -1.64 13.79 9.50
N SER A 117 -2.44 12.92 10.11
CA SER A 117 -1.96 11.70 10.76
C SER A 117 -1.86 10.51 9.81
N CYS A 118 -2.38 10.64 8.58
CA CYS A 118 -2.43 9.59 7.57
C CYS A 118 -1.97 10.10 6.20
N PHE A 119 -1.56 9.17 5.34
CA PHE A 119 -1.32 9.45 3.93
C PHE A 119 -2.61 9.15 3.15
N ILE A 120 -3.16 10.16 2.48
CA ILE A 120 -4.38 10.06 1.66
C ILE A 120 -4.00 10.37 0.22
N SER A 121 -4.35 9.47 -0.69
CA SER A 121 -4.09 9.62 -2.12
C SER A 121 -5.34 10.01 -2.90
N ASP A 122 -5.16 10.33 -4.18
CA ASP A 122 -6.26 10.61 -5.11
C ASP A 122 -7.24 9.42 -5.27
N TYR A 123 -6.82 8.21 -4.88
CA TYR A 123 -7.61 6.98 -4.94
C TYR A 123 -8.13 6.50 -3.57
N SER A 124 -7.80 7.21 -2.49
CA SER A 124 -8.25 6.82 -1.16
C SER A 124 -9.76 7.03 -1.02
N SER A 125 -10.40 6.13 -0.26
CA SER A 125 -11.85 6.14 -0.05
C SER A 125 -12.22 6.04 1.43
N VAL A 126 -13.46 6.40 1.73
CA VAL A 126 -14.04 6.24 3.07
C VAL A 126 -14.01 4.78 3.54
N LEU A 127 -14.11 3.83 2.61
CA LEU A 127 -14.15 2.39 2.89
C LEU A 127 -12.84 1.86 3.51
N GLU A 128 -11.74 2.61 3.40
CA GLU A 128 -10.45 2.25 3.99
C GLU A 128 -10.40 2.43 5.53
N PHE A 129 -11.44 2.99 6.14
CA PHE A 129 -11.46 3.42 7.55
C PHE A 129 -12.32 2.57 8.50
N ASP A 130 -12.80 1.40 8.06
CA ASP A 130 -13.61 0.47 8.88
C ASP A 130 -14.84 1.16 9.54
N LEU A 131 -15.51 2.01 8.75
CA LEU A 131 -16.70 2.75 9.15
C LEU A 131 -17.96 2.07 8.60
N GLU A 132 -19.07 2.13 9.34
CA GLU A 132 -20.37 1.66 8.85
C GLU A 132 -20.85 2.55 7.70
N GLU A 133 -21.03 1.95 6.52
CA GLU A 133 -21.22 2.67 5.26
C GLU A 133 -22.50 3.52 5.26
N GLU A 134 -23.66 2.93 5.61
CA GLU A 134 -24.95 3.62 5.62
C GLU A 134 -24.97 4.80 6.61
N GLU A 135 -24.41 4.60 7.80
CA GLU A 135 -24.30 5.65 8.82
C GLU A 135 -23.38 6.78 8.35
N THR A 136 -22.28 6.42 7.68
CA THR A 136 -21.31 7.39 7.16
C THR A 136 -21.90 8.22 6.03
N ILE A 137 -22.62 7.60 5.09
CA ILE A 137 -23.33 8.32 4.01
C ILE A 137 -24.37 9.27 4.60
N ALA A 138 -25.17 8.82 5.59
CA ALA A 138 -26.16 9.66 6.25
C ALA A 138 -25.51 10.87 6.96
N LYS A 139 -24.34 10.67 7.56
CA LYS A 139 -23.56 11.72 8.22
C LYS A 139 -23.01 12.73 7.22
N ILE A 140 -22.44 12.26 6.11
CA ILE A 140 -21.95 13.13 5.01
C ILE A 140 -23.09 14.01 4.48
N LYS A 141 -24.26 13.42 4.24
CA LYS A 141 -25.45 14.13 3.78
C LYS A 141 -25.93 15.19 4.78
N THR A 142 -25.86 14.88 6.07
CA THR A 142 -26.27 15.80 7.13
C THR A 142 -25.31 16.98 7.26
N GLU A 143 -23.99 16.74 7.23
CA GLU A 143 -22.97 17.77 7.46
C GLU A 143 -22.72 18.65 6.23
N TYR A 144 -22.78 18.06 5.02
CA TYR A 144 -22.36 18.73 3.79
C TYR A 144 -23.48 18.89 2.75
N ASN A 145 -24.67 18.33 2.99
CA ASN A 145 -25.83 18.42 2.09
C ASN A 145 -25.53 17.90 0.66
N ILE A 146 -24.72 16.84 0.56
CA ILE A 146 -24.41 16.13 -0.68
C ILE A 146 -24.78 14.65 -0.58
N GLU A 147 -24.94 13.99 -1.73
CA GLU A 147 -25.11 12.55 -1.83
C GLU A 147 -23.86 11.99 -2.53
N PRO A 148 -22.95 11.31 -1.80
CA PRO A 148 -21.69 10.85 -2.37
C PRO A 148 -21.91 9.68 -3.36
N ASN A 149 -20.95 9.48 -4.26
CA ASN A 149 -20.96 8.34 -5.18
C ASN A 149 -20.71 7.01 -4.43
N GLU A 150 -21.11 5.88 -5.02
CA GLU A 150 -20.99 4.52 -4.44
C GLU A 150 -19.54 4.16 -4.07
N ASP A 151 -18.55 4.59 -4.85
CA ASP A 151 -17.13 4.28 -4.58
C ASP A 151 -16.54 5.05 -3.38
N LEU A 152 -17.26 6.06 -2.86
CA LEU A 152 -16.89 6.88 -1.72
C LEU A 152 -15.43 7.42 -1.75
N ILE A 153 -14.94 7.77 -2.93
CA ILE A 153 -13.60 8.34 -3.14
C ILE A 153 -13.54 9.76 -2.59
N PHE A 154 -12.54 10.06 -1.76
CA PHE A 154 -12.44 11.37 -1.10
C PHE A 154 -12.34 12.53 -2.09
N ALA A 155 -11.52 12.40 -3.14
CA ALA A 155 -11.34 13.47 -4.12
C ALA A 155 -12.66 13.84 -4.82
N GLU A 156 -13.53 12.86 -5.07
CA GLU A 156 -14.85 13.10 -5.67
C GLU A 156 -15.81 13.74 -4.68
N ILE A 157 -15.85 13.24 -3.44
CA ILE A 157 -16.67 13.81 -2.37
C ILE A 157 -16.29 15.27 -2.13
N PHE A 158 -15.00 15.58 -2.02
CA PHE A 158 -14.54 16.94 -1.72
C PHE A 158 -14.83 17.90 -2.86
N LYS A 159 -14.73 17.42 -4.11
CA LYS A 159 -15.20 18.17 -5.27
C LYS A 159 -16.68 18.50 -5.19
N GLN A 160 -17.54 17.54 -4.84
CA GLN A 160 -18.98 17.78 -4.66
C GLN A 160 -19.26 18.80 -3.54
N ILE A 161 -18.53 18.72 -2.42
CA ILE A 161 -18.65 19.69 -1.32
C ILE A 161 -18.28 21.10 -1.80
N GLU A 162 -17.18 21.24 -2.53
CA GLU A 162 -16.75 22.53 -3.07
C GLU A 162 -17.76 23.10 -4.07
N GLU A 163 -18.30 22.27 -4.97
CA GLU A 163 -19.33 22.68 -5.93
C GLU A 163 -20.66 23.08 -5.25
N ALA A 164 -21.00 22.45 -4.12
CA ALA A 164 -22.20 22.78 -3.35
C ALA A 164 -22.08 24.07 -2.50
N ARG A 165 -20.87 24.62 -2.34
CA ARG A 165 -20.62 25.90 -1.65
C ARG A 165 -20.84 27.13 -2.54
N ILE A 166 -20.97 26.94 -3.86
CA ILE A 166 -21.16 27.99 -4.88
C ILE A 166 -22.65 28.25 -5.09
#